data_AF-A0A0D8Y2R6-F1
#
_entry.id   AF-A0A0D8Y2R6-F1
#
_cell.length_a   1.000
_cell.length_b   1.000
_cell.length_c   1.000
_cell.angle_alpha   90.00
_cell.angle_beta   90.00
_cell.angle_gamma   90.00
#
_symmetry.space_group_name_H-M   'P 1'
#
loop_
_entity.id
_entity.type
_entity.pdbx_description
1 polymer ?
#
loop_
_entity_poly.entity_id
_entity_poly.type
_entity_poly.pdbx_seq_one_letter_code
_entity_poly.pdbx_strand_id
1 'polypeptide(L)'
;MTDTSAVLKCITSENFSNRFRQQSRIAIISIFDDTSYEWILFVDSDIGVVNEKIKIEDYIRTPSDIIFYDRFFNFEIMAGSYLAKRTEFTIKFLHDWANYEKRLPSNFNGSDNGAIHSQDLVSFFFDVSRGASCPELDTYTNMLEGKGWARDAWLTNSHWSPERDFMFHSLKERDREEFTQDAVKKLVPTRDFYSWINTLKTPLDIDLCRKGEEDKQLNF
;
A
#
# COMPACT_ATOMS: atom_id res chain seq x y z
N MET A 1 16.96 -12.24 -24.46
CA MET A 1 16.15 -11.23 -23.73
C MET A 1 14.81 -11.87 -23.49
N THR A 2 14.61 -12.43 -22.30
CA THR A 2 13.30 -12.94 -21.89
C THR A 2 12.45 -11.74 -21.48
N ASP A 3 11.35 -11.56 -22.19
CA ASP A 3 10.33 -10.56 -21.91
C ASP A 3 9.70 -10.86 -20.54
N THR A 4 10.20 -10.21 -19.50
CA THR A 4 9.58 -10.21 -18.16
C THR A 4 8.53 -9.11 -18.12
N SER A 5 7.46 -9.27 -18.89
CA SER A 5 6.25 -8.47 -18.67
C SER A 5 5.71 -8.84 -17.28
N ALA A 6 5.82 -7.93 -16.31
CA ALA A 6 5.14 -8.08 -15.03
C ALA A 6 3.63 -8.10 -15.30
N VAL A 7 3.00 -9.26 -15.14
CA VAL A 7 1.55 -9.38 -15.25
C VAL A 7 0.97 -8.95 -13.91
N LEU A 8 0.45 -7.72 -13.84
CA LEU A 8 -0.31 -7.26 -12.67
C LEU A 8 -1.64 -8.01 -12.64
N LYS A 9 -1.71 -9.08 -11.87
CA LYS A 9 -2.94 -9.83 -11.66
C LYS A 9 -3.66 -9.29 -10.42
N CYS A 10 -4.74 -8.56 -10.63
CA CYS A 10 -5.64 -8.19 -9.53
C CYS A 10 -6.26 -9.46 -8.95
N ILE A 11 -5.93 -9.77 -7.70
CA ILE A 11 -6.59 -10.84 -6.94
C ILE A 11 -7.56 -10.15 -5.99
N THR A 12 -8.84 -10.14 -6.36
CA THR A 12 -9.91 -9.67 -5.47
C THR A 12 -10.30 -10.81 -4.54
N SER A 13 -10.38 -10.54 -3.23
CA SER A 13 -10.69 -11.56 -2.24
C SER A 13 -12.20 -11.81 -2.17
N GLU A 14 -12.80 -12.35 -3.22
CA GLU A 14 -14.20 -12.79 -3.17
C GLU A 14 -14.39 -14.03 -2.26
N ASN A 15 -13.30 -14.70 -1.85
CA ASN A 15 -13.33 -15.95 -1.07
C ASN A 15 -12.75 -15.88 0.36
N PHE A 16 -12.40 -14.71 0.90
CA PHE A 16 -11.90 -14.58 2.27
C PHE A 16 -12.97 -13.98 3.20
N SER A 17 -13.49 -14.78 4.13
CA SER A 17 -14.61 -14.41 4.99
C SER A 17 -14.21 -13.40 6.08
N ASN A 18 -14.75 -12.17 6.00
CA ASN A 18 -15.03 -11.21 7.09
C ASN A 18 -14.02 -11.02 8.26
N ARG A 19 -12.71 -11.21 8.07
CA ARG A 19 -11.64 -10.62 8.92
C ARG A 19 -10.49 -10.11 8.04
N PHE A 20 -10.80 -9.17 7.16
CA PHE A 20 -9.96 -8.74 6.03
C PHE A 20 -8.51 -8.34 6.36
N ARG A 21 -8.23 -7.70 7.51
CA ARG A 21 -6.89 -7.13 7.77
C ARG A 21 -5.85 -8.17 8.18
N GLN A 22 -6.09 -8.98 9.22
CA GLN A 22 -5.24 -10.16 9.51
C GLN A 22 -5.18 -11.13 8.32
N GLN A 23 -6.30 -11.31 7.61
CA GLN A 23 -6.37 -12.22 6.47
C GLN A 23 -5.54 -11.77 5.28
N SER A 24 -5.35 -10.48 5.05
CA SER A 24 -4.59 -10.02 3.87
C SER A 24 -3.11 -10.42 3.92
N ARG A 25 -2.43 -10.34 5.08
CA ARG A 25 -1.03 -10.79 5.22
C ARG A 25 -0.92 -12.30 5.02
N ILE A 26 -1.84 -13.07 5.61
CA ILE A 26 -1.92 -14.53 5.45
C ILE A 26 -2.26 -14.91 4.00
N ALA A 27 -3.10 -14.14 3.32
CA ALA A 27 -3.43 -14.33 1.92
C ALA A 27 -2.21 -14.10 1.02
N ILE A 28 -1.40 -13.06 1.28
CA ILE A 28 -0.15 -12.83 0.55
C ILE A 28 0.80 -14.03 0.72
N ILE A 29 0.95 -14.56 1.93
CA ILE A 29 1.75 -15.77 2.19
C ILE A 29 1.22 -16.96 1.38
N SER A 30 -0.10 -17.22 1.43
CA SER A 30 -0.72 -18.30 0.65
C SER A 30 -0.52 -18.11 -0.86
N ILE A 31 -0.61 -16.87 -1.37
CA ILE A 31 -0.37 -16.59 -2.78
C ILE A 31 1.09 -16.86 -3.13
N PHE A 32 2.05 -16.54 -2.26
CA PHE A 32 3.45 -16.90 -2.50
C PHE A 32 3.64 -18.42 -2.57
N ASP A 33 2.97 -19.18 -1.71
CA ASP A 33 3.04 -20.65 -1.71
C ASP A 33 2.42 -21.26 -2.98
N ASP A 34 1.29 -20.72 -3.45
CA ASP A 34 0.50 -21.28 -4.55
C ASP A 34 0.92 -20.79 -5.95
N THR A 35 1.81 -19.79 -6.04
CA THR A 35 2.17 -19.14 -7.31
C THR A 35 3.67 -19.02 -7.49
N SER A 36 4.13 -18.45 -8.61
CA SER A 36 5.53 -18.08 -8.86
C SER A 36 5.79 -16.57 -8.84
N TYR A 37 4.88 -15.75 -8.31
CA TYR A 37 5.07 -14.30 -8.23
C TYR A 37 6.24 -13.92 -7.33
N GLU A 38 7.17 -13.12 -7.87
CA GLU A 38 8.29 -12.56 -7.11
C GLU A 38 7.86 -11.41 -6.20
N TRP A 39 6.97 -10.55 -6.70
CA TRP A 39 6.46 -9.39 -5.97
C TRP A 39 4.94 -9.42 -5.91
N ILE A 40 4.39 -9.02 -4.77
CA ILE A 40 2.96 -8.78 -4.58
C ILE A 40 2.79 -7.35 -4.07
N LEU A 41 1.96 -6.57 -4.77
CA LEU A 41 1.50 -5.26 -4.31
C LEU A 41 0.19 -5.45 -3.52
N PHE A 42 0.21 -5.11 -2.24
CA PHE A 42 -1.00 -4.99 -1.43
C PHE A 42 -1.56 -3.57 -1.52
N VAL A 43 -2.89 -3.44 -1.64
CA VAL A 43 -3.60 -2.17 -1.77
C VAL A 43 -4.95 -2.25 -1.04
N ASP A 44 -5.16 -1.36 -0.07
CA ASP A 44 -6.46 -1.15 0.60
C ASP A 44 -7.50 -0.61 -0.40
N SER A 45 -8.78 -0.89 -0.14
CA SER A 45 -9.88 -0.57 -1.07
C SER A 45 -10.14 0.92 -1.29
N ASP A 46 -9.53 1.80 -0.49
CA ASP A 46 -9.63 3.26 -0.62
C ASP A 46 -8.32 3.89 -1.14
N ILE A 47 -7.52 3.11 -1.85
CA ILE A 47 -6.33 3.56 -2.58
C ILE A 47 -6.57 3.39 -4.09
N GLY A 48 -6.20 4.38 -4.89
CA GLY A 48 -6.39 4.37 -6.34
C GLY A 48 -5.27 5.07 -7.11
N VAL A 49 -5.03 4.61 -8.34
CA VAL A 49 -4.04 5.19 -9.26
C VAL A 49 -4.50 6.58 -9.72
N VAL A 50 -3.57 7.53 -9.71
CA VAL A 50 -3.77 8.89 -10.23
C VAL A 50 -2.83 9.25 -11.37
N ASN A 51 -1.75 8.52 -11.53
CA ASN A 51 -0.76 8.76 -12.57
C ASN A 51 -0.48 7.47 -13.36
N GLU A 52 -1.22 7.27 -14.43
CA GLU A 52 -1.07 6.12 -15.32
C GLU A 52 0.22 6.13 -16.16
N LYS A 53 1.01 7.21 -16.10
CA LYS A 53 2.24 7.37 -16.90
C LYS A 53 3.49 6.84 -16.20
N ILE A 54 3.42 6.58 -14.90
CA ILE A 54 4.50 5.99 -14.11
C ILE A 54 4.15 4.55 -13.78
N LYS A 55 5.15 3.68 -13.70
CA LYS A 55 4.99 2.28 -13.35
C LYS A 55 5.21 2.08 -11.85
N ILE A 56 4.45 1.19 -11.21
CA ILE A 56 4.67 0.87 -9.79
C ILE A 56 6.06 0.24 -9.58
N GLU A 57 6.56 -0.46 -10.59
CA GLU A 57 7.89 -1.06 -10.62
C GLU A 57 9.01 -0.03 -10.48
N ASP A 58 8.79 1.24 -10.87
CA ASP A 58 9.77 2.32 -10.71
C ASP A 58 10.00 2.66 -9.22
N TYR A 59 9.12 2.20 -8.33
CA TYR A 59 9.24 2.35 -6.88
C TYR A 59 9.85 1.14 -6.17
N ILE A 60 10.13 0.04 -6.89
CA ILE A 60 10.87 -1.10 -6.34
C ILE A 60 12.32 -0.67 -6.10
N ARG A 61 12.79 -0.89 -4.87
CA ARG A 61 14.17 -0.60 -4.49
C ARG A 61 14.88 -1.85 -4.05
N THR A 62 15.96 -2.17 -4.74
CA THR A 62 16.90 -3.18 -4.28
C THR A 62 17.91 -2.54 -3.31
N PRO A 63 18.27 -3.21 -2.20
CA PRO A 63 18.02 -4.62 -1.90
C PRO A 63 16.78 -4.93 -1.04
N SER A 64 15.79 -4.03 -0.93
CA SER A 64 14.64 -4.22 -0.03
C SER A 64 13.78 -5.45 -0.35
N ASP A 65 13.34 -6.12 0.71
CA ASP A 65 12.45 -7.28 0.65
C ASP A 65 10.98 -6.92 0.85
N ILE A 66 10.71 -5.88 1.61
CA ILE A 66 9.39 -5.29 1.77
C ILE A 66 9.54 -3.78 1.71
N ILE A 67 8.64 -3.12 1.00
CA ILE A 67 8.67 -1.67 0.83
C ILE A 67 7.34 -1.14 1.30
N PHE A 68 7.39 -0.30 2.33
CA PHE A 68 6.28 0.52 2.77
C PHE A 68 6.42 1.92 2.20
N TYR A 69 5.37 2.72 2.35
CA TYR A 69 5.47 4.15 2.18
C TYR A 69 5.08 4.88 3.45
N ASP A 70 5.71 6.03 3.63
CA ASP A 70 5.40 6.94 4.72
C ASP A 70 4.15 7.75 4.38
N ARG A 71 3.23 7.82 5.35
CA ARG A 71 2.15 8.79 5.30
C ARG A 71 2.72 10.20 5.38
N PHE A 72 2.47 11.01 4.36
CA PHE A 72 2.92 12.40 4.29
C PHE A 72 2.45 13.26 5.48
N PHE A 73 1.30 12.94 6.07
CA PHE A 73 0.72 13.76 7.14
C PHE A 73 1.43 13.59 8.49
N ASN A 74 1.88 12.38 8.82
CA ASN A 74 2.39 12.04 10.15
C ASN A 74 3.66 11.17 10.16
N PHE A 75 4.28 10.94 9.00
CA PHE A 75 5.51 10.16 8.83
C PHE A 75 5.41 8.72 9.38
N GLU A 76 4.21 8.17 9.45
CA GLU A 76 3.98 6.78 9.87
C GLU A 76 4.11 5.84 8.66
N ILE A 77 4.62 4.64 8.93
CA ILE A 77 4.55 3.49 8.02
C ILE A 77 3.08 3.11 7.80
N MET A 78 2.60 3.26 6.57
CA MET A 78 1.25 2.86 6.19
C MET A 78 1.13 1.34 6.05
N ALA A 79 0.17 0.73 6.75
CA ALA A 79 -0.21 -0.67 6.57
C ALA A 79 -1.15 -0.95 5.37
N GLY A 80 -1.80 0.08 4.85
CA GLY A 80 -2.80 -0.01 3.77
C GLY A 80 -2.24 -0.23 2.36
N SER A 81 -0.94 -0.06 2.10
CA SER A 81 -0.34 -0.54 0.85
C SER A 81 1.18 -0.73 1.00
N TYR A 82 1.69 -1.81 0.43
CA TYR A 82 3.12 -2.18 0.46
C TYR A 82 3.44 -3.16 -0.67
N LEU A 83 4.71 -3.15 -1.09
CA LEU A 83 5.28 -4.14 -2.00
C LEU A 83 5.99 -5.21 -1.17
N ALA A 84 5.62 -6.46 -1.35
CA ALA A 84 6.22 -7.61 -0.69
C ALA A 84 6.97 -8.46 -1.72
N LYS A 85 8.26 -8.70 -1.51
CA LYS A 85 9.08 -9.65 -2.28
C LYS A 85 8.99 -11.03 -1.66
N ARG A 86 8.99 -12.07 -2.48
CA ARG A 86 9.07 -13.46 -2.04
C ARG A 86 10.47 -13.76 -1.49
N THR A 87 10.64 -13.57 -0.19
CA THR A 87 11.82 -14.01 0.57
C THR A 87 11.39 -14.64 1.89
N GLU A 88 12.28 -15.46 2.47
CA GLU A 88 12.05 -16.04 3.81
C GLU A 88 11.81 -14.95 4.86
N PHE A 89 12.52 -13.82 4.73
CA PHE A 89 12.33 -12.65 5.58
C PHE A 89 10.90 -12.10 5.46
N THR A 90 10.42 -11.79 4.25
CA THR A 90 9.08 -11.22 4.04
C THR A 90 7.99 -12.15 4.56
N ILE A 91 8.09 -13.46 4.28
CA ILE A 91 7.10 -14.44 4.73
C ILE A 91 7.04 -14.47 6.26
N LYS A 92 8.21 -14.51 6.92
CA LYS A 92 8.31 -14.48 8.38
C LYS A 92 7.74 -13.17 8.94
N PHE A 93 8.11 -12.03 8.36
CA PHE A 93 7.65 -10.72 8.77
C PHE A 93 6.12 -10.61 8.71
N LEU A 94 5.51 -10.96 7.57
CA LEU A 94 4.05 -10.92 7.39
C LEU A 94 3.32 -11.83 8.37
N HIS A 95 3.89 -13.01 8.67
CA HIS A 95 3.34 -13.94 9.64
C HIS A 95 3.42 -13.41 11.07
N ASP A 96 4.56 -12.84 11.46
CA ASP A 96 4.77 -12.25 12.78
C ASP A 96 3.87 -11.02 12.98
N TRP A 97 3.79 -10.15 11.98
CA TRP A 97 2.90 -8.99 11.97
C TRP A 97 1.43 -9.40 12.13
N ALA A 98 0.95 -10.36 11.32
CA ALA A 98 -0.42 -10.86 11.43
C ALA A 98 -0.73 -11.43 12.82
N ASN A 99 0.22 -12.14 13.44
CA ASN A 99 0.04 -12.69 14.78
C ASN A 99 0.10 -11.65 15.90
N TYR A 100 0.84 -10.56 15.69
CA TYR A 100 0.98 -9.50 16.68
C TYR A 100 -0.30 -8.70 16.90
N GLU A 101 -1.16 -8.58 15.88
CA GLU A 101 -2.46 -7.89 16.00
C GLU A 101 -3.32 -8.44 17.15
N LYS A 102 -3.23 -9.76 17.43
CA LYS A 102 -3.92 -10.42 18.55
C LYS A 102 -3.39 -10.04 19.93
N ARG A 103 -2.20 -9.43 20.01
CA ARG A 103 -1.53 -9.03 21.26
C ARG A 103 -1.74 -7.55 21.58
N LEU A 104 -2.33 -6.79 20.67
CA LEU A 104 -2.61 -5.38 20.92
C LEU A 104 -3.63 -5.24 22.06
N PRO A 105 -3.49 -4.20 22.90
CA PRO A 105 -4.48 -3.91 23.94
C PRO A 105 -5.84 -3.63 23.30
N SER A 106 -6.93 -3.93 24.00
CA SER A 106 -8.31 -3.76 23.49
C SER A 106 -8.72 -2.30 23.21
N ASN A 107 -7.87 -1.33 23.55
CA ASN A 107 -8.10 0.09 23.31
C ASN A 107 -7.73 0.48 21.87
N PHE A 108 -8.04 1.71 21.47
CA PHE A 108 -7.70 2.22 20.14
C PHE A 108 -6.19 2.11 19.89
N ASN A 109 -5.82 1.25 18.94
CA ASN A 109 -4.45 0.89 18.65
C ASN A 109 -4.13 1.00 17.15
N GLY A 110 -5.08 1.34 16.28
CA GLY A 110 -4.85 1.41 14.84
C GLY A 110 -4.75 0.04 14.14
N SER A 111 -5.19 -1.04 14.80
CA SER A 111 -5.25 -2.40 14.27
C SER A 111 -3.93 -2.87 13.65
N ASP A 112 -3.90 -3.16 12.35
CA ASP A 112 -2.71 -3.64 11.65
C ASP A 112 -1.60 -2.58 11.63
N ASN A 113 -1.96 -1.31 11.54
CA ASN A 113 -1.02 -0.20 11.59
C ASN A 113 -0.38 -0.05 12.98
N GLY A 114 -1.15 -0.27 14.05
CA GLY A 114 -0.59 -0.38 15.40
C GLY A 114 0.32 -1.57 15.57
N ALA A 115 -0.09 -2.70 14.98
CA ALA A 115 0.65 -3.96 15.05
C ALA A 115 2.01 -3.84 14.38
N ILE A 116 2.13 -3.20 13.21
CA ILE A 116 3.42 -3.07 12.52
C ILE A 116 4.39 -2.21 13.32
N HIS A 117 3.93 -1.05 13.81
CA HIS A 117 4.77 -0.18 14.64
C HIS A 117 5.21 -0.84 15.94
N SER A 118 4.34 -1.64 16.57
CA SER A 118 4.68 -2.34 17.81
C SER A 118 5.58 -3.54 17.56
N GLN A 119 5.31 -4.33 16.53
CA GLN A 119 6.06 -5.55 16.22
C GLN A 119 7.48 -5.21 15.75
N ASP A 120 7.63 -4.21 14.89
CA ASP A 120 8.93 -3.76 14.39
C ASP A 120 9.85 -3.35 15.56
N LEU A 121 9.33 -2.50 16.45
CA LEU A 121 10.04 -2.10 17.67
C LEU A 121 10.38 -3.29 18.56
N VAL A 122 9.43 -4.20 18.82
CA VAL A 122 9.67 -5.36 19.69
C VAL A 122 10.71 -6.31 19.09
N SER A 123 10.64 -6.57 17.79
CA SER A 123 11.58 -7.44 17.09
C SER A 123 12.99 -6.85 17.12
N PHE A 124 13.14 -5.55 16.85
CA PHE A 124 14.40 -4.83 16.98
C PHE A 124 15.00 -4.94 18.40
N PHE A 125 14.22 -4.61 19.44
CA PHE A 125 14.70 -4.69 20.83
C PHE A 125 15.10 -6.10 21.24
N PHE A 126 14.38 -7.10 20.76
CA PHE A 126 14.63 -8.51 21.10
C PHE A 126 15.91 -9.03 20.44
N ASP A 127 16.17 -8.67 19.19
CA ASP A 127 17.38 -9.04 18.47
C ASP A 127 18.61 -8.35 19.09
N VAL A 128 18.53 -7.06 19.41
CA VAL A 128 19.58 -6.34 20.16
C VAL A 128 19.86 -7.03 21.50
N SER A 129 18.81 -7.41 22.25
CA SER A 129 18.95 -8.07 23.56
C SER A 129 19.59 -9.46 23.49
N ARG A 130 19.57 -10.10 22.32
CA ARG A 130 20.21 -11.40 22.05
C ARG A 130 21.63 -11.27 21.50
N GLY A 131 22.14 -10.04 21.37
CA GLY A 131 23.47 -9.76 20.85
C GLY A 131 23.56 -9.84 19.33
N ALA A 132 22.46 -9.59 18.62
CA ALA A 132 22.49 -9.47 17.17
C ALA A 132 23.55 -8.45 16.73
N SER A 133 24.32 -8.83 15.72
CA SER A 133 25.35 -7.98 15.14
C SER A 133 24.73 -6.89 14.26
N CYS A 134 25.41 -5.76 14.05
CA CYS A 134 24.87 -4.68 13.20
C CYS A 134 24.41 -5.14 11.80
N PRO A 135 25.08 -6.09 11.11
CA PRO A 135 24.58 -6.64 9.84
C PRO A 135 23.22 -7.35 9.94
N GLU A 136 22.87 -7.94 11.09
CA GLU A 136 21.54 -8.53 11.33
C GLU A 136 20.50 -7.46 11.68
N LEU A 137 20.95 -6.30 12.16
CA LEU A 137 20.10 -5.13 12.38
C LEU A 137 19.88 -4.32 11.09
N ASP A 138 20.76 -4.44 10.09
CA ASP A 138 20.61 -3.82 8.76
C ASP A 138 19.37 -4.32 8.01
N THR A 139 18.86 -5.50 8.36
CA THR A 139 17.60 -6.05 7.85
C THR A 139 16.38 -5.18 8.21
N TYR A 140 16.44 -4.41 9.30
CA TYR A 140 15.39 -3.47 9.69
C TYR A 140 15.49 -2.13 8.94
N THR A 141 16.70 -1.70 8.57
CA THR A 141 16.93 -0.54 7.69
C THR A 141 16.51 -0.84 6.23
N ASN A 142 16.52 -2.10 5.80
CA ASN A 142 15.99 -2.51 4.48
C ASN A 142 14.47 -2.32 4.33
N MET A 143 13.76 -2.07 5.44
CA MET A 143 12.30 -1.91 5.51
C MET A 143 11.82 -0.47 5.30
N LEU A 144 12.72 0.53 5.37
CA LEU A 144 12.33 1.91 5.70
C LEU A 144 12.60 2.97 4.62
N GLU A 145 13.25 2.64 3.51
CA GLU A 145 13.56 3.65 2.49
C GLU A 145 12.70 3.47 1.24
N GLY A 146 11.42 3.86 1.29
CA GLY A 146 10.58 4.04 0.11
C GLY A 146 10.36 5.54 -0.18
N LYS A 147 10.58 6.00 -1.43
CA LYS A 147 9.95 7.27 -1.86
C LYS A 147 8.47 6.91 -1.95
N GLY A 148 7.63 7.53 -1.15
CA GLY A 148 6.22 7.18 -1.13
C GLY A 148 5.60 7.29 -2.53
N TRP A 149 4.87 6.25 -2.94
CA TRP A 149 4.09 6.22 -4.19
C TRP A 149 2.62 6.58 -3.98
N ALA A 150 2.18 6.67 -2.72
CA ALA A 150 0.83 7.00 -2.33
C ALA A 150 0.82 8.05 -1.21
N ARG A 151 -0.23 8.88 -1.20
CA ARG A 151 -0.49 9.83 -0.13
C ARG A 151 -1.96 10.18 -0.04
N ASP A 152 -2.37 10.71 1.09
CA ASP A 152 -3.75 11.14 1.30
C ASP A 152 -4.16 12.26 0.32
N ALA A 153 -5.24 12.04 -0.43
CA ALA A 153 -5.73 12.99 -1.43
C ALA A 153 -6.12 14.35 -0.82
N TRP A 154 -6.67 14.33 0.40
CA TRP A 154 -7.14 15.52 1.09
C TRP A 154 -6.00 16.49 1.46
N LEU A 155 -4.75 16.02 1.57
CA LEU A 155 -3.61 16.89 1.94
C LEU A 155 -3.36 18.00 0.92
N THR A 156 -3.64 17.73 -0.35
CA THR A 156 -3.38 18.67 -1.45
C THR A 156 -4.62 18.94 -2.29
N ASN A 157 -5.81 18.73 -1.72
CA ASN A 157 -7.07 18.89 -2.43
C ASN A 157 -7.06 18.16 -3.78
N SER A 158 -6.59 16.91 -3.76
CA SER A 158 -6.45 16.02 -4.92
C SER A 158 -5.49 16.51 -6.02
N HIS A 159 -4.69 17.54 -5.81
CA HIS A 159 -3.58 17.88 -6.71
C HIS A 159 -2.48 16.84 -6.59
N TRP A 160 -1.82 16.45 -7.68
CA TRP A 160 -0.69 15.53 -7.67
C TRP A 160 0.42 15.95 -8.63
N SER A 161 1.64 15.49 -8.34
CA SER A 161 2.83 15.72 -9.15
C SER A 161 2.99 14.61 -10.19
N PRO A 162 3.05 14.95 -11.49
CA PRO A 162 3.24 13.96 -12.55
C PRO A 162 4.61 13.27 -12.51
N GLU A 163 5.56 13.80 -11.74
CA GLU A 163 6.92 13.24 -11.61
C GLU A 163 7.09 12.34 -10.38
N ARG A 164 6.17 12.39 -9.41
CA ARG A 164 6.37 11.79 -8.09
C ARG A 164 5.21 10.95 -7.57
N ASP A 165 3.98 11.34 -7.84
CA ASP A 165 2.80 10.68 -7.30
C ASP A 165 2.34 9.57 -8.26
N PHE A 166 1.96 8.42 -7.71
CA PHE A 166 1.43 7.29 -8.46
C PHE A 166 -0.01 6.95 -8.04
N MET A 167 -0.27 6.89 -6.73
CA MET A 167 -1.57 6.60 -6.13
C MET A 167 -2.00 7.67 -5.12
N PHE A 168 -3.30 7.73 -4.85
CA PHE A 168 -3.85 8.40 -3.68
C PHE A 168 -4.44 7.39 -2.71
N HIS A 169 -4.34 7.71 -1.43
CA HIS A 169 -5.02 7.04 -0.32
C HIS A 169 -6.19 7.90 0.19
N SER A 170 -7.09 7.28 0.95
CA SER A 170 -8.30 7.86 1.55
C SER A 170 -9.36 8.28 0.51
N LEU A 171 -9.46 7.53 -0.59
CA LEU A 171 -10.46 7.71 -1.65
C LEU A 171 -11.81 7.05 -1.31
N LYS A 172 -12.32 7.29 -0.11
CA LYS A 172 -13.62 6.73 0.31
C LYS A 172 -14.75 7.43 -0.44
N GLU A 173 -15.65 6.69 -1.08
CA GLU A 173 -16.75 7.28 -1.87
C GLU A 173 -17.64 8.25 -1.09
N ARG A 174 -17.85 8.01 0.22
CA ARG A 174 -18.61 8.91 1.09
C ARG A 174 -17.97 10.30 1.25
N ASP A 175 -16.67 10.39 1.05
CA ASP A 175 -15.84 11.58 1.22
C ASP A 175 -15.50 12.22 -0.15
N ARG A 176 -16.08 11.70 -1.24
CA ARG A 176 -15.89 12.19 -2.60
C ARG A 176 -16.69 13.46 -2.83
N GLU A 177 -16.02 14.48 -3.35
CA GLU A 177 -16.63 15.74 -3.78
C GLU A 177 -16.78 15.80 -5.29
N GLU A 178 -17.78 16.57 -5.75
CA GLU A 178 -17.96 16.88 -7.15
C GLU A 178 -16.89 17.85 -7.64
N PHE A 179 -16.47 17.66 -8.90
CA PHE A 179 -15.55 18.57 -9.55
C PHE A 179 -16.17 19.96 -9.69
N THR A 180 -15.51 20.98 -9.15
CA THR A 180 -15.83 22.39 -9.42
C THR A 180 -14.56 23.15 -9.79
N GLN A 181 -14.67 24.10 -10.73
CA GLN A 181 -13.54 24.92 -11.18
C GLN A 181 -12.87 25.69 -10.02
N ASP A 182 -13.64 26.04 -8.99
CA ASP A 182 -13.12 26.73 -7.82
C ASP A 182 -12.49 25.80 -6.79
N ALA A 183 -12.90 24.53 -6.73
CA ALA A 183 -12.25 23.52 -5.91
C ALA A 183 -10.82 23.27 -6.43
N VAL A 184 -10.64 23.06 -7.73
CA VAL A 184 -9.31 22.73 -8.29
C VAL A 184 -8.32 23.90 -8.27
N LYS A 185 -8.77 25.14 -8.06
CA LYS A 185 -7.82 26.27 -7.90
C LYS A 185 -7.09 26.27 -6.55
N LYS A 186 -7.54 25.47 -5.59
CA LYS A 186 -7.01 25.47 -4.23
C LYS A 186 -6.09 24.27 -4.02
N LEU A 187 -4.91 24.51 -3.47
CA LEU A 187 -3.99 23.42 -3.09
C LEU A 187 -4.40 22.71 -1.81
N VAL A 188 -5.26 23.30 -0.98
CA VAL A 188 -5.70 22.72 0.30
C VAL A 188 -7.21 22.84 0.38
N PRO A 189 -7.93 21.81 0.89
CA PRO A 189 -9.39 21.85 0.97
C PRO A 189 -9.88 22.95 1.90
N THR A 190 -11.09 23.44 1.66
CA THR A 190 -11.77 24.39 2.56
C THR A 190 -12.58 23.73 3.66
N ARG A 191 -12.80 22.42 3.58
CA ARG A 191 -13.43 21.60 4.63
C ARG A 191 -12.36 20.79 5.36
N ASP A 192 -12.66 20.32 6.57
CA ASP A 192 -11.78 19.46 7.34
C ASP A 192 -11.47 18.12 6.61
N PHE A 193 -10.46 17.41 7.11
CA PHE A 193 -9.86 16.15 6.66
C PHE A 193 -10.74 15.22 5.78
N TYR A 194 -10.09 14.41 4.92
CA TYR A 194 -10.66 13.30 4.13
C TYR A 194 -11.31 13.60 2.77
N SER A 195 -11.70 14.84 2.47
CA SER A 195 -12.32 15.18 1.18
C SER A 195 -11.39 14.92 -0.02
N TRP A 196 -11.95 14.41 -1.13
CA TRP A 196 -11.20 14.17 -2.37
C TRP A 196 -12.05 14.35 -3.63
N ILE A 197 -11.38 14.61 -4.75
CA ILE A 197 -11.98 14.82 -6.07
C ILE A 197 -11.35 13.82 -7.04
N ASN A 198 -12.17 13.20 -7.89
CA ASN A 198 -11.64 12.30 -8.91
C ASN A 198 -10.83 13.08 -9.96
N THR A 199 -9.59 12.64 -10.19
CA THR A 199 -8.64 13.27 -11.11
C THR A 199 -8.47 12.51 -12.42
N LEU A 200 -9.07 11.31 -12.55
CA LEU A 200 -9.03 10.54 -13.78
C LEU A 200 -9.88 11.21 -14.85
N LYS A 201 -9.27 11.46 -16.02
CA LYS A 201 -9.94 12.04 -17.18
C LYS A 201 -11.02 11.12 -17.74
N THR A 202 -10.77 9.82 -17.69
CA THR A 202 -11.71 8.77 -18.09
C THR A 202 -12.14 8.03 -16.83
N PRO A 203 -13.45 8.03 -16.48
CA PRO A 203 -13.94 7.25 -15.35
C PRO A 203 -13.61 5.76 -15.53
N LEU A 204 -13.20 5.10 -14.44
CA LEU A 204 -12.98 3.66 -14.44
C LEU A 204 -14.31 2.92 -14.66
N ASP A 205 -14.37 2.04 -15.65
CA ASP A 205 -15.49 1.12 -15.83
C ASP A 205 -15.35 -0.05 -14.84
N ILE A 206 -16.06 0.06 -13.71
CA ILE A 206 -16.03 -0.94 -12.64
C ILE A 206 -16.59 -2.28 -13.11
N ASP A 207 -17.51 -2.29 -14.07
CA ASP A 207 -18.13 -3.53 -14.56
C ASP A 207 -17.18 -4.31 -15.47
N LEU A 208 -16.32 -3.63 -16.24
CA LEU A 208 -15.20 -4.26 -16.95
C LEU A 208 -14.16 -4.82 -15.98
N CYS A 209 -13.79 -4.05 -14.94
CA CYS A 209 -12.84 -4.49 -13.92
C CYS A 209 -13.29 -5.80 -13.23
N ARG A 210 -14.58 -5.91 -12.88
CA ARG A 210 -15.14 -7.11 -12.24
C ARG A 210 -15.08 -8.36 -13.13
N LYS A 211 -15.08 -8.18 -14.45
CA LYS A 211 -15.00 -9.27 -15.42
C LYS A 211 -13.56 -9.66 -15.76
N GLY A 212 -12.58 -8.91 -15.27
CA GLY A 212 -11.17 -9.06 -15.64
C GLY A 212 -10.93 -8.74 -17.12
N GLU A 213 -11.79 -7.93 -17.73
CA GLU A 213 -11.69 -7.53 -19.13
C GLU A 213 -10.89 -6.21 -19.23
N GLU A 214 -9.98 -6.14 -20.19
CA GLU A 214 -9.25 -4.91 -20.49
C GLU A 214 -10.17 -3.88 -21.15
N ASP A 215 -10.11 -2.63 -20.68
CA ASP A 215 -10.78 -1.52 -21.36
C ASP A 215 -10.04 -1.18 -22.66
N LYS A 216 -10.63 -1.61 -23.78
CA LYS A 216 -10.10 -1.40 -25.13
C LYS A 216 -10.22 0.06 -25.61
N GLN A 217 -10.77 0.98 -24.80
CA GLN A 217 -10.92 2.39 -25.17
C GLN A 217 -9.81 3.31 -24.63
N LEU A 218 -8.85 2.79 -23.87
CA LEU A 218 -7.69 3.57 -23.43
C LEU A 218 -6.68 3.75 -24.58
N ASN A 219 -6.99 4.67 -25.50
CA ASN A 219 -5.99 5.22 -26.41
C ASN A 219 -5.13 6.23 -25.62
N PHE A 220 -3.92 5.82 -25.25
CA PHE A 220 -2.91 6.68 -24.61
C PHE A 220 -2.32 7.71 -25.58
#